data_AF-A0A061BDK4-F1
#
_entry.id   AF-A0A061BDK4-F1
#
_cell.length_a   1.000
_cell.length_b   1.000
_cell.length_c   1.000
_cell.angle_alpha   90.00
_cell.angle_beta   90.00
_cell.angle_gamma   90.00
#
_symmetry.space_group_name_H-M   'P 1'
#
loop_
_entity.id
_entity.type
_entity.pdbx_description
1 polymer ?
#
loop_
_entity_poly.entity_id
_entity_poly.type
_entity_poly.pdbx_seq_one_letter_code
_entity_poly.pdbx_strand_id
1 'polypeptide(L)'
;MMRRIVEGFNHPRTVISLIPRGTALPPSLTILHEHTDHYSLQTTKRISLDNLNAEMTRFFVHQCEAYTKEQWVDQYGRVGETRGRRW
;
A
#
# COMPACT_ATOMS: atom_id res chain seq x y z
N MET A 1 0.97 -14.24 2.25
CA MET A 1 1.61 -13.39 3.28
C MET A 1 0.75 -12.16 3.60
N MET A 2 0.35 -11.37 2.60
CA MET A 2 -0.45 -10.15 2.75
C MET A 2 -1.74 -10.28 3.59
N ARG A 3 -2.52 -11.36 3.41
CA ARG A 3 -3.76 -11.59 4.18
C ARG A 3 -3.54 -11.64 5.70
N ARG A 4 -2.48 -12.28 6.18
CA ARG A 4 -2.18 -12.36 7.62
C ARG A 4 -1.85 -10.98 8.22
N ILE A 5 -1.18 -10.12 7.43
CA ILE A 5 -0.88 -8.74 7.83
C ILE A 5 -2.18 -7.96 7.97
N VAL A 6 -3.05 -8.05 6.96
CA VAL A 6 -4.35 -7.38 6.94
C VAL A 6 -5.25 -7.84 8.08
N GLU A 7 -5.30 -9.15 8.36
CA GLU A 7 -6.08 -9.74 9.46
C GLU A 7 -5.59 -9.28 10.83
N GLY A 8 -4.29 -9.00 10.99
CA GLY A 8 -3.69 -8.53 12.23
C GLY A 8 -3.99 -7.07 12.60
N PHE A 9 -4.57 -6.29 11.69
CA PHE A 9 -5.04 -4.94 12.03
C PHE A 9 -6.34 -5.01 12.84
N ASN A 10 -6.24 -4.60 14.12
CA ASN A 10 -7.33 -4.69 15.09
C ASN A 10 -8.17 -3.41 15.21
N HIS A 11 -7.78 -2.32 14.55
CA HIS A 11 -8.52 -1.07 14.64
C HIS A 11 -9.71 -1.08 13.66
N PRO A 12 -10.94 -0.76 14.12
CA PRO A 12 -12.16 -0.87 13.30
C PRO A 12 -12.21 0.14 12.13
N ARG A 13 -11.37 1.18 12.16
CA ARG A 13 -11.25 2.18 11.07
C ARG A 13 -10.00 1.99 10.21
N THR A 14 -9.46 0.78 10.16
CA THR A 14 -8.35 0.47 9.25
C THR A 14 -8.80 0.65 7.81
N VAL A 15 -8.06 1.45 7.05
CA VAL A 15 -8.27 1.65 5.61
C VAL A 15 -7.08 1.06 4.86
N ILE A 16 -7.34 0.23 3.87
CA ILE A 16 -6.33 -0.34 2.98
C ILE A 16 -6.34 0.49 1.70
N SER A 17 -5.25 1.20 1.42
CA SER A 17 -5.09 1.97 0.18
C SER A 17 -4.37 1.12 -0.86
N LEU A 18 -5.07 0.77 -1.93
CA LEU A 18 -4.48 0.10 -3.09
C LEU A 18 -3.95 1.15 -4.06
N ILE A 19 -2.68 1.05 -4.42
CA ILE A 19 -2.08 1.84 -5.50
C ILE A 19 -2.29 1.07 -6.82
N PRO A 20 -3.10 1.56 -7.78
CA PRO A 20 -3.28 0.90 -9.06
C PRO A 20 -1.96 0.76 -9.84
N ARG A 21 -1.90 -0.25 -10.71
CA ARG A 21 -0.75 -0.42 -11.61
C ARG A 21 -0.66 0.78 -12.55
N GLY A 22 0.55 1.34 -12.68
CA GLY A 22 0.81 2.47 -13.56
C GLY A 22 0.55 3.83 -12.91
N THR A 23 0.13 3.87 -11.64
CA THR A 23 0.00 5.12 -10.89
C THR A 23 1.34 5.84 -10.79
N ALA A 24 1.34 7.11 -11.21
CA ALA A 24 2.50 7.97 -11.04
C ALA A 24 2.65 8.39 -9.58
N LEU A 25 3.84 8.20 -9.02
CA LEU A 25 4.16 8.72 -7.69
C LEU A 25 4.46 10.23 -7.77
N PRO A 26 4.10 11.00 -6.73
CA PRO A 26 4.59 12.36 -6.57
C PRO A 26 6.13 12.39 -6.66
N PRO A 27 6.76 13.41 -7.28
CA PRO A 27 8.22 13.47 -7.42
C PRO A 27 9.01 13.44 -6.10
N SER A 28 8.33 13.78 -5.00
CA SER A 28 8.80 13.75 -3.62
C SER A 28 8.80 12.36 -2.99
N LEU A 29 8.17 11.37 -3.62
CA LEU A 29 8.00 10.00 -3.13
C LEU A 29 8.62 9.00 -4.11
N THR A 30 9.12 7.90 -3.57
CA THR A 30 9.67 6.76 -4.32
C THR A 30 9.33 5.46 -3.62
N ILE A 31 9.29 4.36 -4.36
CA ILE A 31 9.14 3.02 -3.80
C ILE A 31 10.50 2.34 -3.84
N LEU A 32 10.98 1.90 -2.67
CA LEU A 32 12.13 1.02 -2.57
C LEU A 32 11.66 -0.43 -2.42
N HIS A 33 12.25 -1.31 -3.21
CA HIS A 33 12.10 -2.76 -3.02
C HIS A 33 13.12 -3.21 -1.98
N GLU A 34 12.66 -3.62 -0.79
CA GLU A 34 13.54 -4.00 0.31
C GLU A 34 13.92 -5.47 0.24
N HIS A 35 12.90 -6.35 0.24
CA HIS A 35 13.12 -7.80 0.24
C HIS A 35 11.86 -8.55 -0.20
N THR A 36 12.00 -9.57 -1.05
CA THR A 36 10.91 -10.46 -1.48
C THR A 36 9.67 -9.70 -1.99
N ASP A 37 8.60 -9.64 -1.20
CA ASP A 37 7.32 -8.99 -1.49
C ASP A 37 7.10 -7.68 -0.70
N HIS A 38 8.11 -7.18 0.00
CA HIS A 38 8.05 -5.97 0.81
C HIS A 38 8.60 -4.77 0.03
N TYR A 39 7.79 -3.70 0.03
CA TYR A 39 8.10 -2.43 -0.59
C TYR A 39 7.87 -1.32 0.41
N SER A 40 8.76 -0.33 0.42
CA SER A 40 8.67 0.84 1.29
C SER A 40 8.48 2.10 0.46
N LEU A 41 7.48 2.90 0.82
CA LEU A 41 7.28 4.23 0.27
C LEU A 41 8.17 5.20 1.06
N GLN A 42 9.06 5.89 0.37
CA GLN A 42 10.06 6.77 0.96
C GLN A 42 10.10 8.13 0.28
N THR A 43 10.69 9.11 0.94
CA THR A 43 10.85 10.47 0.42
C THR A 43 12.12 10.59 -0.44
N THR A 44 12.04 11.27 -1.58
CA THR A 44 13.20 11.55 -2.46
C THR A 44 13.96 12.82 -2.07
N LYS A 45 13.38 13.62 -1.18
CA LYS A 45 13.92 14.90 -0.72
C LYS A 45 13.66 15.08 0.77
N ARG A 46 14.38 16.02 1.39
CA ARG A 46 14.04 16.50 2.73
C ARG A 46 12.66 17.16 2.69
N ILE A 47 11.80 16.76 3.61
CA ILE A 47 10.43 17.26 3.75
C ILE A 47 10.09 17.33 5.23
N SER A 48 9.33 18.34 5.64
CA SER A 48 8.80 18.38 7.01
C SER A 48 7.72 17.31 7.18
N LEU A 49 7.50 16.88 8.42
CA LEU A 49 6.47 15.89 8.74
C LEU A 49 5.08 16.36 8.29
N ASP A 50 4.73 17.62 8.52
CA ASP A 50 3.42 18.18 8.14
C ASP A 50 3.21 18.15 6.62
N ASN A 51 4.25 18.51 5.86
CA ASN A 51 4.18 18.48 4.40
C ASN A 51 4.10 17.05 3.88
N LEU A 52 4.84 16.12 4.49
CA LEU A 52 4.77 14.69 4.16
C LEU A 52 3.36 14.15 4.42
N ASN A 53 2.77 14.45 5.57
CA ASN A 53 1.41 14.02 5.91
C ASN A 53 0.38 14.57 4.91
N ALA A 54 0.48 15.85 4.56
CA ALA A 54 -0.43 16.47 3.58
C ALA A 54 -0.27 15.88 2.18
N GLU A 55 0.96 15.59 1.77
CA GLU A 55 1.27 15.00 0.46
C GLU A 55 0.81 13.54 0.36
N MET A 56 1.08 12.74 1.39
CA MET A 56 0.61 11.36 1.50
C MET A 56 -0.92 11.28 1.52
N THR A 57 -1.58 12.16 2.28
CA THR A 57 -3.05 12.26 2.30
C THR A 57 -3.59 12.55 0.91
N ARG A 58 -3.03 13.54 0.20
CA ARG A 58 -3.43 13.84 -1.19
C ARG A 58 -3.20 12.66 -2.12
N PHE A 59 -2.05 12.00 -2.02
CA PHE A 59 -1.73 10.85 -2.85
C PHE A 59 -2.74 9.71 -2.62
N PHE A 60 -3.01 9.34 -1.38
CA PHE A 60 -3.96 8.27 -1.07
C PHE A 60 -5.40 8.62 -1.46
N VAL A 61 -5.83 9.87 -1.26
CA VAL A 61 -7.20 10.30 -1.59
C VAL A 61 -7.45 10.34 -3.10
N HIS A 62 -6.44 10.73 -3.89
CA HIS A 62 -6.65 11.00 -5.32
C HIS A 62 -6.10 9.94 -6.27
N GLN A 63 -5.14 9.12 -5.83
CA GLN A 63 -4.42 8.18 -6.69
C GLN A 63 -4.57 6.72 -6.25
N CYS A 64 -5.22 6.48 -5.10
CA CYS A 64 -5.42 5.14 -4.57
C CYS A 64 -6.91 4.82 -4.44
N GLU A 65 -7.19 3.53 -4.42
CA GLU A 65 -8.51 2.99 -4.07
C GLU A 65 -8.53 2.62 -2.59
N ALA A 66 -9.54 3.07 -1.86
CA ALA A 66 -9.69 2.80 -0.44
C ALA A 66 -10.62 1.60 -0.21
N TYR A 67 -10.17 0.66 0.62
CA TYR A 67 -10.91 -0.53 1.01
C TYR A 67 -11.04 -0.62 2.53
N THR A 68 -12.20 -1.09 3.02
CA THR A 68 -12.27 -1.69 4.36
C THR A 68 -11.54 -3.04 4.35
N LYS A 69 -11.29 -3.58 5.56
CA LYS A 69 -10.69 -4.91 5.69
C LYS A 69 -11.54 -5.98 5.00
N GLU A 70 -12.85 -5.93 5.19
CA GLU A 70 -13.81 -6.89 4.65
C GLU A 70 -13.86 -6.83 3.12
N GLN A 71 -13.91 -5.62 2.55
CA GLN A 71 -13.90 -5.43 1.09
C GLN A 71 -12.60 -5.97 0.48
N TRP A 72 -11.47 -5.69 1.10
CA TRP A 72 -10.18 -6.20 0.62
C TRP A 72 -10.09 -7.72 0.71
N VAL A 73 -10.56 -8.32 1.81
CA VAL A 73 -10.56 -9.78 2.00
C VAL A 73 -11.47 -10.48 0.99
N ASP A 74 -12.64 -9.92 0.70
CA ASP A 74 -13.55 -10.47 -0.32
C ASP A 74 -12.90 -10.46 -1.72
N GLN A 75 -12.30 -9.33 -2.10
CA GLN A 75 -11.72 -9.15 -3.43
C GLN A 75 -10.36 -9.83 -3.63
N TYR A 76 -9.49 -9.82 -2.62
CA TYR A 76 -8.09 -10.25 -2.73
C TYR A 76 -7.70 -11.40 -1.79
N GLY A 77 -8.51 -11.71 -0.78
CA GLY A 77 -8.19 -12.69 0.27
C GLY A 77 -8.09 -14.15 -0.22
N ARG A 78 -8.48 -14.43 -1.46
CA ARG A 78 -8.39 -15.74 -2.14
C ARG A 78 -7.20 -15.86 -3.10
N VAL A 79 -6.54 -14.78 -3.47
CA VAL A 79 -5.54 -14.75 -4.57
C VAL A 79 -4.16 -15.31 -4.13
N GLY A 80 -4.06 -15.88 -2.93
CA GLY A 80 -2.82 -16.43 -2.36
C GLY A 80 -2.41 -17.83 -2.85
N GLU A 81 -3.23 -18.52 -3.64
CA GLU A 81 -2.86 -19.79 -4.28
C GLU A 81 -2.40 -19.55 -5.72
N THR A 82 -1.16 -19.10 -5.90
CA THR A 82 -0.49 -19.22 -7.21
C THR A 82 0.85 -19.91 -7.07
N ARG A 83 1.00 -20.90 -7.95
CA ARG A 83 2.01 -21.96 -8.05
C ARG A 83 3.44 -21.45 -7.94
N GLY A 84 4.30 -22.34 -7.43
CA GLY A 84 5.71 -22.14 -7.18
C GLY A 84 6.46 -21.41 -8.29
N ARG A 85 7.33 -20.51 -7.84
CA ARG A 85 8.36 -19.85 -8.65
C ARG A 85 9.27 -20.90 -9.31
N ARG A 86 9.55 -20.72 -10.59
CA ARG A 86 10.80 -21.18 -11.20
C ARG A 86 11.55 -19.93 -11.65
N TRP A 87 12.77 -19.78 -11.15
CA TRP A 87 13.74 -18.77 -11.55
C TRP A 87 14.13 -18.97 -13.02
#